data_AF-A0A1X7M623-F1
#
_entry.id   AF-A0A1X7M623-F1
#
_cell.length_a   1.000
_cell.length_b   1.000
_cell.length_c   1.000
_cell.angle_alpha   90.00
_cell.angle_beta   90.00
_cell.angle_gamma   90.00
#
_symmetry.space_group_name_H-M   'P 1'
#
loop_
_entity.id
_entity.type
_entity.pdbx_description
1 polymer ?
#
loop_
_entity_poly.entity_id
_entity_poly.type
_entity_poly.pdbx_seq_one_letter_code
_entity_poly.pdbx_strand_id
1 'polypeptide(L)'
;MRQTVTDAQRDMALRILTTAMAILRDDQPFDPAHTIFGRNFAAAPLRGIVGTKYSFENPAFPRTQITLFVAADPADYTADRMKVKRVPTAITIRFSPLMTGITRSTLEDLFPLDIGYWVDGNGNRRPGNDMGTTPPQVLLHGYRYRASAQPESRFPVDVELAFGDPDPQATEDDEPKTPVLMDVLLSRDYSGLIPKQR
;
A
#
# COMPACT_ATOMS: atom_id res chain seq x y z
N MET A 1 13.82 25.02 0.92
CA MET A 1 12.66 24.89 1.83
C MET A 1 12.11 23.48 1.71
N ARG A 2 12.18 22.68 2.78
CA ARG A 2 11.41 21.42 2.86
C ARG A 2 9.92 21.82 2.85
N GLN A 3 9.12 21.15 2.03
CA GLN A 3 7.71 21.49 1.84
C GLN A 3 6.92 20.96 3.04
N THR A 4 6.32 21.85 3.84
CA THR A 4 5.45 21.46 4.95
C THR A 4 4.16 20.86 4.39
N VAL A 5 3.83 19.64 4.82
CA VAL A 5 2.59 18.97 4.42
C VAL A 5 1.39 19.70 5.03
N THR A 6 0.45 20.13 4.19
CA THR A 6 -0.76 20.82 4.63
C THR A 6 -1.82 19.84 5.15
N ASP A 7 -2.80 20.34 5.92
CA ASP A 7 -3.95 19.51 6.36
C ASP A 7 -4.69 18.91 5.16
N ALA A 8 -4.90 19.70 4.09
CA ALA A 8 -5.55 19.24 2.87
C ALA A 8 -4.77 18.12 2.16
N GLN A 9 -3.43 18.17 2.20
CA GLN A 9 -2.60 17.07 1.72
C GLN A 9 -2.76 15.84 2.62
N ARG A 10 -2.74 15.99 3.94
CA ARG A 10 -2.99 14.87 4.86
C ARG A 10 -4.34 14.21 4.61
N ASP A 11 -5.40 15.00 4.49
CA ASP A 11 -6.75 14.49 4.21
C ASP A 11 -6.83 13.78 2.86
N MET A 12 -6.17 14.32 1.82
CA MET A 12 -6.10 13.66 0.52
C MET A 12 -5.35 12.33 0.59
N ALA A 13 -4.24 12.26 1.33
CA ALA A 13 -3.50 11.00 1.51
C ALA A 13 -4.37 9.94 2.18
N LEU A 14 -5.07 10.30 3.26
CA LEU A 14 -5.98 9.38 3.96
C LEU A 14 -7.10 8.90 3.04
N ARG A 15 -7.73 9.79 2.24
CA ARG A 15 -8.76 9.39 1.28
C ARG A 15 -8.26 8.47 0.17
N ILE A 16 -7.04 8.71 -0.34
CA ILE A 16 -6.38 7.82 -1.29
C ILE A 16 -6.17 6.44 -0.67
N LEU A 17 -5.67 6.38 0.56
CA LEU A 17 -5.42 5.15 1.30
C LEU A 17 -6.72 4.38 1.57
N THR A 18 -7.78 5.05 2.05
CA THR A 18 -9.11 4.44 2.22
C THR A 18 -9.63 3.86 0.92
N THR A 19 -9.52 4.59 -0.19
CA THR A 19 -9.99 4.12 -1.50
C THR A 19 -9.16 2.94 -2.00
N ALA A 20 -7.85 2.96 -1.78
CA ALA A 20 -6.96 1.85 -2.13
C ALA A 20 -7.34 0.57 -1.35
N MET A 21 -7.62 0.69 -0.05
CA MET A 21 -8.10 -0.42 0.76
C MET A 21 -9.45 -0.94 0.26
N ALA A 22 -10.43 -0.07 -0.01
CA ALA A 22 -11.73 -0.52 -0.49
C ALA A 22 -11.66 -1.23 -1.86
N ILE A 23 -10.79 -0.77 -2.76
CA ILE A 23 -10.53 -1.46 -4.04
C ILE A 23 -9.94 -2.85 -3.78
N LEU A 24 -8.94 -2.97 -2.90
CA LEU A 24 -8.24 -4.24 -2.69
C LEU A 24 -9.01 -5.21 -1.80
N ARG A 25 -9.51 -4.77 -0.65
CA ARG A 25 -10.19 -5.62 0.32
C ARG A 25 -11.62 -5.94 -0.08
N ASP A 26 -12.35 -4.96 -0.57
CA ASP A 26 -13.82 -5.07 -0.75
C ASP A 26 -14.23 -5.27 -2.22
N ASP A 27 -13.24 -5.33 -3.13
CA ASP A 27 -13.43 -5.40 -4.59
C ASP A 27 -14.25 -4.23 -5.14
N GLN A 28 -14.10 -3.05 -4.53
CA GLN A 28 -14.77 -1.85 -5.02
C GLN A 28 -14.37 -1.59 -6.48
N PRO A 29 -15.33 -1.39 -7.40
CA PRO A 29 -15.05 -1.03 -8.78
C PRO A 29 -14.22 0.24 -8.87
N PHE A 30 -13.28 0.28 -9.82
CA PHE A 30 -12.47 1.45 -10.10
C PHE A 30 -12.34 1.66 -11.61
N ASP A 31 -12.21 2.92 -12.00
CA ASP A 31 -11.85 3.30 -13.36
C ASP A 31 -10.44 3.92 -13.34
N PRO A 32 -9.44 3.31 -14.01
CA PRO A 32 -8.11 3.91 -14.11
C PRO A 32 -8.11 5.32 -14.73
N ALA A 33 -9.13 5.71 -15.49
CA ALA A 33 -9.26 7.07 -16.02
C ALA A 33 -9.86 8.06 -15.01
N HIS A 34 -10.68 7.58 -14.06
CA HIS A 34 -11.44 8.40 -13.12
C HIS A 34 -11.35 7.83 -11.70
N THR A 35 -10.20 8.08 -11.05
CA THR A 35 -9.95 7.66 -9.67
C THR A 35 -9.38 8.81 -8.83
N ILE A 36 -9.56 8.74 -7.52
CA ILE A 36 -8.99 9.69 -6.55
C ILE A 36 -7.45 9.70 -6.59
N PHE A 37 -6.83 8.66 -7.15
CA PHE A 37 -5.37 8.60 -7.33
C PHE A 37 -4.85 9.71 -8.24
N GLY A 38 -5.71 10.32 -9.06
CA GLY A 38 -5.38 11.40 -9.98
C GLY A 38 -5.36 10.92 -11.42
N ARG A 39 -4.60 11.61 -12.26
CA ARG A 39 -4.50 11.31 -13.69
C ARG A 39 -3.61 10.10 -13.89
N ASN A 40 -4.12 9.05 -14.54
CA ASN A 40 -3.29 7.99 -15.06
C ASN A 40 -2.41 8.53 -16.20
N PHE A 41 -1.10 8.51 -16.01
CA PHE A 41 -0.13 9.01 -17.01
C PHE A 41 0.66 7.87 -17.68
N ALA A 42 0.58 6.64 -17.17
CA ALA A 42 1.26 5.49 -17.75
C ALA A 42 0.53 4.18 -17.43
N ALA A 43 0.39 3.35 -18.46
CA ALA A 43 -0.03 1.95 -18.35
C ALA A 43 1.03 1.07 -19.02
N ALA A 44 1.63 0.16 -18.26
CA ALA A 44 2.68 -0.73 -18.75
C ALA A 44 2.31 -2.20 -18.50
N PRO A 45 2.61 -3.13 -19.42
CA PRO A 45 2.42 -4.55 -19.15
C PRO A 45 3.31 -5.01 -17.98
N LEU A 46 2.81 -5.94 -17.17
CA LEU A 46 3.61 -6.57 -16.12
C LEU A 46 4.59 -7.56 -16.73
N ARG A 47 5.82 -7.62 -16.19
CA ARG A 47 6.84 -8.55 -16.68
C ARG A 47 6.50 -9.97 -16.22
N GLY A 48 6.45 -10.91 -17.16
CA GLY A 48 6.31 -12.34 -16.88
C GLY A 48 4.90 -12.82 -16.53
N ILE A 49 3.91 -11.93 -16.45
CA ILE A 49 2.50 -12.29 -16.19
C ILE A 49 1.56 -11.44 -17.06
N VAL A 50 0.36 -11.97 -17.33
CA VAL A 50 -0.71 -11.21 -17.99
C VAL A 50 -1.28 -10.21 -17.00
N GLY A 51 -0.91 -8.93 -17.17
CA GLY A 51 -1.36 -7.86 -16.29
C GLY A 51 -0.88 -6.49 -16.73
N THR A 52 -1.29 -5.47 -15.98
CA THR A 52 -1.00 -4.06 -16.24
C THR A 52 -0.66 -3.33 -14.95
N LYS A 53 0.42 -2.56 -15.01
CA LYS A 53 0.79 -1.55 -14.02
C LYS A 53 0.25 -0.20 -14.47
N TYR A 54 -0.62 0.41 -13.66
CA TYR A 54 -1.08 1.78 -13.86
C TYR A 54 -0.34 2.72 -12.92
N SER A 55 0.12 3.86 -13.43
CA SER A 55 0.81 4.88 -12.64
C SER A 55 0.04 6.20 -12.71
N PHE A 56 -0.16 6.81 -11.55
CA PHE A 56 -1.00 7.99 -11.37
C PHE A 56 -0.20 9.16 -10.85
N GLU A 57 -0.58 10.34 -11.33
CA GLU A 57 -0.08 11.63 -10.87
C GLU A 57 -1.24 12.34 -10.17
N ASN A 58 -1.07 12.62 -8.89
CA ASN A 58 -2.06 13.35 -8.11
C ASN A 58 -1.67 14.83 -8.02
N PRO A 59 -2.57 15.78 -8.34
CA PRO A 59 -2.24 17.21 -8.30
C PRO A 59 -1.88 17.72 -6.89
N ALA A 60 -2.39 17.08 -5.82
CA ALA A 60 -1.99 17.42 -4.45
C ALA A 60 -0.59 16.90 -4.10
N PHE A 61 -0.06 15.94 -4.87
CA PHE A 61 1.22 15.28 -4.66
C PHE A 61 2.00 15.03 -5.97
N PRO A 62 2.54 16.07 -6.62
CA PRO A 62 3.15 15.93 -7.95
C PRO A 62 4.35 14.98 -8.04
N ARG A 63 4.97 14.62 -6.90
CA ARG A 63 6.12 13.71 -6.84
C ARG A 63 5.82 12.37 -6.20
N THR A 64 4.61 12.18 -5.65
CA THR A 64 4.20 10.89 -5.07
C THR A 64 4.01 9.88 -6.19
N GLN A 65 4.56 8.69 -6.01
CA GLN A 65 4.35 7.59 -6.94
C GLN A 65 3.19 6.74 -6.44
N ILE A 66 2.05 6.81 -7.14
CA ILE A 66 0.91 5.94 -6.91
C ILE A 66 0.86 4.93 -8.04
N THR A 67 0.93 3.64 -7.71
CA THR A 67 0.87 2.56 -8.69
C THR A 67 -0.17 1.54 -8.29
N LEU A 68 -1.04 1.15 -9.23
CA LEU A 68 -1.97 0.05 -9.12
C LEU A 68 -1.54 -1.10 -10.02
N PHE A 69 -1.47 -2.29 -9.46
CA PHE A 69 -1.17 -3.52 -10.16
C PHE A 69 -2.47 -4.29 -10.39
N VAL A 70 -2.70 -4.67 -11.65
CA VAL A 70 -3.83 -5.47 -12.08
C VAL A 70 -3.30 -6.67 -12.83
N ALA A 71 -3.77 -7.87 -12.51
CA ALA A 71 -3.35 -9.10 -13.18
C ALA A 71 -4.55 -9.97 -13.52
N ALA A 72 -4.37 -10.93 -14.42
CA ALA A 72 -5.31 -12.03 -14.61
C ALA A 72 -5.56 -12.72 -13.25
N ASP A 73 -6.84 -12.88 -12.88
CA ASP A 73 -7.30 -13.42 -11.61
C ASP A 73 -6.52 -14.68 -11.20
N PRO A 74 -5.71 -14.61 -10.13
CA PRO A 74 -4.92 -15.75 -9.67
C PRO A 74 -5.76 -16.97 -9.25
N ALA A 75 -7.04 -16.78 -8.92
CA ALA A 75 -7.94 -17.86 -8.52
C ALA A 75 -8.63 -18.56 -9.70
N ASP A 76 -8.58 -17.98 -10.90
CA ASP A 76 -9.05 -18.63 -12.14
C ASP A 76 -7.92 -19.49 -12.72
N TYR A 77 -8.17 -20.77 -13.01
CA TYR A 77 -7.16 -21.72 -13.49
C TYR A 77 -7.13 -21.92 -15.00
N THR A 78 -7.86 -21.09 -15.75
CA THR A 78 -7.86 -21.16 -17.21
C THR A 78 -6.44 -21.00 -17.76
N ALA A 79 -6.02 -21.96 -18.59
CA ALA A 79 -4.67 -22.02 -19.14
C ALA A 79 -4.36 -20.79 -20.03
N ASP A 80 -5.34 -20.37 -20.83
CA ASP A 80 -5.25 -19.14 -21.62
C ASP A 80 -5.52 -17.92 -20.73
N ARG A 81 -4.44 -17.40 -20.13
CA ARG A 81 -4.47 -16.23 -19.23
C ARG A 81 -4.99 -14.95 -19.88
N MET A 82 -5.05 -14.88 -21.22
CA MET A 82 -5.58 -13.70 -21.92
C MET A 82 -7.11 -13.61 -21.83
N LYS A 83 -7.79 -14.73 -21.55
CA LYS A 83 -9.26 -14.80 -21.38
C LYS A 83 -9.72 -14.62 -19.93
N VAL A 84 -8.79 -14.66 -18.99
CA VAL A 84 -9.06 -14.56 -17.56
C VAL A 84 -9.38 -13.10 -17.20
N LYS A 85 -10.39 -12.91 -16.33
CA LYS A 85 -10.76 -11.58 -15.80
C LYS A 85 -9.53 -10.92 -15.17
N ARG A 86 -9.34 -9.63 -15.42
CA ARG A 86 -8.31 -8.84 -14.76
C ARG A 86 -8.82 -8.26 -13.45
N VAL A 87 -8.05 -8.40 -12.38
CA VAL A 87 -8.40 -7.95 -11.02
C VAL A 87 -7.25 -7.16 -10.40
N PRO A 88 -7.53 -6.17 -9.53
CA PRO A 88 -6.51 -5.54 -8.68
C PRO A 88 -5.77 -6.59 -7.85
N THR A 89 -4.45 -6.46 -7.73
CA THR A 89 -3.64 -7.35 -6.89
C THR A 89 -2.85 -6.60 -5.83
N ALA A 90 -2.37 -5.40 -6.14
CA ALA A 90 -1.61 -4.60 -5.20
C ALA A 90 -1.68 -3.10 -5.54
N ILE A 91 -1.46 -2.26 -4.54
CA ILE A 91 -1.25 -0.83 -4.69
C ILE A 91 0.01 -0.45 -3.92
N THR A 92 0.87 0.35 -4.54
CA THR A 92 2.02 0.98 -3.87
C THR A 92 1.89 2.49 -3.93
N ILE A 93 2.06 3.15 -2.79
CA ILE A 93 2.11 4.61 -2.69
C ILE A 93 3.43 4.97 -2.04
N ARG A 94 4.26 5.76 -2.74
CA ARG A 94 5.50 6.32 -2.22
C ARG A 94 5.37 7.82 -2.16
N PHE A 95 5.30 8.37 -0.96
CA PHE A 95 5.01 9.78 -0.74
C PHE A 95 6.22 10.66 -1.04
N SER A 96 5.99 11.73 -1.80
CA SER A 96 6.91 12.83 -1.97
C SER A 96 6.10 14.12 -2.17
N PRO A 97 6.08 15.05 -1.18
CA PRO A 97 6.84 15.04 0.07
C PRO A 97 6.48 13.88 1.02
N LEU A 98 7.38 13.54 1.95
CA LEU A 98 7.11 12.56 3.00
C LEU A 98 5.97 13.07 3.89
N MET A 99 5.09 12.17 4.32
CA MET A 99 3.87 12.55 5.02
C MET A 99 4.12 12.70 6.52
N THR A 100 4.18 13.96 6.98
CA THR A 100 4.18 14.29 8.41
C THR A 100 2.76 14.24 8.97
N GLY A 101 2.63 13.91 10.26
CA GLY A 101 1.34 13.95 10.98
C GLY A 101 0.38 12.79 10.66
N ILE A 102 0.81 11.78 9.90
CA ILE A 102 0.14 10.49 9.81
C ILE A 102 0.95 9.50 10.62
N THR A 103 0.41 9.03 11.75
CA THR A 103 1.13 8.10 12.62
C THR A 103 0.81 6.65 12.26
N ARG A 104 1.61 5.72 12.79
CA ARG A 104 1.31 4.29 12.76
C ARG A 104 -0.10 4.00 13.29
N SER A 105 -0.47 4.55 14.45
CA SER A 105 -1.79 4.34 15.05
C SER A 105 -2.92 4.85 14.16
N THR A 106 -2.75 6.01 13.49
CA THR A 106 -3.73 6.50 12.51
C THR A 106 -3.98 5.48 11.39
N LEU A 107 -2.93 4.83 10.90
CA LEU A 107 -3.07 3.82 9.83
C LEU A 107 -3.59 2.48 10.34
N GLU A 108 -3.24 2.09 11.57
CA GLU A 108 -3.82 0.93 12.24
C GLU A 108 -5.34 1.06 12.38
N ASP A 109 -5.83 2.26 12.71
CA ASP A 109 -7.27 2.55 12.79
C ASP A 109 -7.92 2.71 11.42
N LEU A 110 -7.24 3.32 10.44
CA LEU A 110 -7.76 3.54 9.09
C LEU A 110 -8.01 2.23 8.34
N PHE A 111 -7.13 1.24 8.53
CA PHE A 111 -7.13 -0.03 7.81
C PHE A 111 -7.69 -1.22 8.60
N PRO A 112 -8.28 -0.97 9.78
CA PRO A 112 -8.26 -1.87 10.95
C PRO A 112 -7.28 -3.03 10.83
N LEU A 113 -6.08 -2.84 11.34
CA LEU A 113 -4.98 -3.82 11.22
C LEU A 113 -4.96 -4.79 12.41
N ASP A 114 -4.72 -6.06 12.13
CA ASP A 114 -4.51 -7.06 13.17
C ASP A 114 -3.15 -6.82 13.86
N ILE A 115 -3.20 -6.64 15.19
CA ILE A 115 -2.03 -6.34 16.01
C ILE A 115 -1.42 -7.62 16.59
N GLY A 116 -0.09 -7.65 16.65
CA GLY A 116 0.71 -8.73 17.24
C GLY A 116 1.19 -9.78 16.24
N TYR A 117 0.75 -9.73 14.98
CA TYR A 117 1.22 -10.64 13.94
C TYR A 117 1.10 -10.08 12.51
N TRP A 118 1.89 -10.64 11.60
CA TRP A 118 1.72 -10.52 10.15
C TRP A 118 1.70 -11.90 9.50
N VAL A 119 1.34 -11.98 8.23
CA VAL A 119 1.30 -13.24 7.47
C VAL A 119 2.38 -13.22 6.39
N ASP A 120 3.22 -14.24 6.36
CA ASP A 120 4.26 -14.35 5.33
C ASP A 120 3.71 -14.86 3.99
N GLY A 121 4.52 -14.78 2.93
CA GLY A 121 4.12 -15.22 1.58
C GLY A 121 3.76 -16.71 1.45
N ASN A 122 4.00 -17.51 2.49
CA ASN A 122 3.57 -18.92 2.56
C ASN A 122 2.27 -19.09 3.36
N GLY A 123 1.65 -18.00 3.80
CA GLY A 123 0.43 -18.01 4.62
C GLY A 123 0.69 -18.27 6.11
N ASN A 124 1.94 -18.23 6.59
CA ASN A 124 2.23 -18.48 8.01
C ASN A 124 2.14 -17.19 8.81
N ARG A 125 1.50 -17.25 9.98
CA ARG A 125 1.52 -16.16 10.95
C ARG A 125 2.91 -16.02 11.58
N ARG A 126 3.43 -14.80 11.57
CA ARG A 126 4.70 -14.41 12.18
C ARG A 126 4.42 -13.43 13.31
N PRO A 127 5.05 -13.60 14.49
CA PRO A 127 4.81 -12.74 15.63
C PRO A 127 5.39 -11.34 15.42
N GLY A 128 4.74 -10.34 16.05
CA GLY A 128 5.11 -8.93 15.96
C GLY A 128 4.63 -8.27 14.67
N ASN A 129 4.69 -6.95 14.61
CA ASN A 129 4.44 -6.17 13.38
C ASN A 129 5.63 -5.28 13.01
N ASP A 130 6.51 -5.04 13.98
CA ASP A 130 7.67 -4.18 13.86
C ASP A 130 8.83 -4.97 13.23
N MET A 131 9.26 -4.55 12.04
CA MET A 131 10.35 -5.19 11.29
C MET A 131 11.72 -4.58 11.62
N GLY A 132 11.75 -3.58 12.50
CA GLY A 132 12.91 -2.81 12.87
C GLY A 132 13.43 -1.93 11.73
N THR A 133 14.67 -1.49 11.91
CA THR A 133 15.45 -0.73 10.93
C THR A 133 16.43 -1.64 10.21
N THR A 134 16.69 -1.36 8.92
CA THR A 134 17.57 -2.20 8.09
C THR A 134 18.79 -1.39 7.61
N PRO A 135 20.03 -1.77 7.99
CA PRO A 135 21.24 -1.15 7.45
C PRO A 135 21.31 -1.28 5.91
N PRO A 136 21.79 -0.25 5.18
CA PRO A 136 22.34 1.00 5.67
C PRO A 136 21.27 2.07 5.97
N GLN A 137 20.00 1.84 5.65
CA GLN A 137 18.90 2.77 5.91
C GLN A 137 18.43 2.67 7.37
N VAL A 138 19.32 3.01 8.32
CA VAL A 138 19.06 2.90 9.77
C VAL A 138 17.92 3.80 10.27
N LEU A 139 17.47 4.76 9.47
CA LEU A 139 16.32 5.63 9.75
C LEU A 139 15.05 5.17 9.02
N LEU A 140 15.04 4.02 8.34
CA LEU A 140 13.84 3.46 7.73
C LEU A 140 13.30 2.36 8.64
N HIS A 141 12.11 2.58 9.20
CA HIS A 141 11.43 1.64 10.09
C HIS A 141 10.25 1.00 9.35
N GLY A 142 10.29 -0.32 9.21
CA GLY A 142 9.25 -1.09 8.51
C GLY A 142 8.22 -1.71 9.46
N TYR A 143 6.96 -1.77 9.02
CA TYR A 143 5.91 -2.51 9.71
C TYR A 143 5.12 -3.38 8.74
N ARG A 144 4.65 -4.54 9.22
CA ARG A 144 3.83 -5.48 8.46
C ARG A 144 2.60 -5.89 9.22
N TYR A 145 1.48 -6.02 8.52
CA TYR A 145 0.17 -6.37 9.09
C TYR A 145 -0.66 -7.18 8.12
N ARG A 146 -1.70 -7.81 8.67
CA ARG A 146 -2.88 -8.26 7.93
C ARG A 146 -4.03 -7.30 8.27
N ALA A 147 -4.73 -6.78 7.26
CA ALA A 147 -5.97 -6.06 7.49
C ALA A 147 -7.03 -7.04 8.03
N SER A 148 -7.72 -6.65 9.09
CA SER A 148 -8.78 -7.46 9.69
C SER A 148 -9.91 -7.68 8.68
N ALA A 149 -10.48 -8.88 8.68
CA ALA A 149 -11.66 -9.17 7.88
C ALA A 149 -12.87 -8.40 8.42
N GLN A 150 -13.54 -7.64 7.55
CA GLN A 150 -14.83 -6.98 7.83
C GLN A 150 -15.96 -7.72 7.11
N PRO A 151 -17.24 -7.53 7.51
CA PRO A 151 -18.38 -8.20 6.86
C PRO A 151 -18.46 -8.01 5.34
N GLU A 152 -18.00 -6.88 4.82
CA GLU A 152 -17.95 -6.54 3.40
C GLU A 152 -16.68 -7.02 2.69
N SER A 153 -15.66 -7.47 3.44
CA SER A 153 -14.38 -7.88 2.88
C SER A 153 -14.52 -9.08 1.96
N ARG A 154 -13.94 -8.95 0.77
CA ARG A 154 -13.89 -10.01 -0.26
C ARG A 154 -12.54 -10.71 -0.30
N PHE A 155 -11.49 -9.97 -0.01
CA PHE A 155 -10.12 -10.46 -0.05
C PHE A 155 -9.38 -10.06 1.23
N PRO A 156 -8.57 -10.96 1.82
CA PRO A 156 -7.58 -10.55 2.77
C PRO A 156 -6.54 -9.64 2.11
N VAL A 157 -6.05 -8.65 2.87
CA VAL A 157 -5.03 -7.69 2.39
C VAL A 157 -3.88 -7.65 3.38
N ASP A 158 -2.67 -7.91 2.89
CA ASP A 158 -1.44 -7.63 3.60
C ASP A 158 -1.05 -6.15 3.43
N VAL A 159 -0.56 -5.55 4.51
CA VAL A 159 -0.21 -4.13 4.59
C VAL A 159 1.24 -4.01 5.04
N GLU A 160 2.07 -3.36 4.23
CA GLU A 160 3.42 -2.96 4.63
C GLU A 160 3.49 -1.42 4.69
N LEU A 161 4.03 -0.91 5.80
CA LEU A 161 4.22 0.51 6.05
C LEU A 161 5.71 0.78 6.22
N ALA A 162 6.20 1.88 5.67
CA ALA A 162 7.56 2.35 5.91
C ALA A 162 7.55 3.79 6.42
N PHE A 163 8.21 4.00 7.56
CA PHE A 163 8.39 5.31 8.17
C PHE A 163 9.87 5.71 8.15
N GLY A 164 10.11 7.00 7.92
CA GLY A 164 11.41 7.61 8.13
C GLY A 164 11.48 8.13 9.55
N ASP A 165 12.36 7.57 10.38
CA ASP A 165 12.62 8.06 11.72
C ASP A 165 13.36 9.41 11.68
N PRO A 166 13.15 10.27 12.69
CA PRO A 166 13.97 11.45 12.89
C PRO A 166 15.45 11.07 12.97
N ASP A 167 16.32 11.87 12.36
CA ASP A 167 17.76 11.70 12.55
C ASP A 167 18.09 11.96 14.03
N PRO A 168 18.68 11.01 14.78
CA PRO A 168 19.04 11.22 16.18
C PRO A 168 20.09 12.32 16.38
N GLN A 169 20.80 12.75 15.32
CA GLN A 169 21.76 13.85 15.34
C GLN A 169 21.16 15.18 14.87
N ALA A 170 19.88 15.21 14.52
CA ALA A 170 19.16 16.43 14.16
C ALA A 170 19.22 17.47 15.28
N THR A 171 19.58 18.70 14.93
CA THR A 171 19.50 19.87 15.82
C THR A 171 18.04 20.33 16.01
N GLU A 172 17.78 21.27 16.92
CA GLU A 172 16.41 21.76 17.14
C GLU A 172 15.75 22.37 15.89
N ASP A 173 16.56 22.86 14.94
CA ASP A 173 16.13 23.43 13.67
C ASP A 173 15.92 22.37 12.57
N ASP A 174 16.33 21.13 12.81
CA ASP A 174 16.19 20.01 11.87
C ASP A 174 14.84 19.31 12.05
N GLU A 175 13.83 19.72 11.27
CA GLU A 175 12.57 18.98 11.13
C GLU A 175 12.72 17.83 10.11
N PRO A 176 12.04 16.67 10.28
CA PRO A 176 10.96 16.39 11.24
C PRO A 176 11.45 15.73 12.54
N LYS A 177 10.83 16.09 13.67
CA LYS A 177 11.09 15.52 15.00
C LYS A 177 10.27 14.26 15.32
N THR A 178 9.42 13.85 14.39
CA THR A 178 8.57 12.65 14.49
C THR A 178 8.71 11.79 13.23
N PRO A 179 8.43 10.49 13.31
CA PRO A 179 8.46 9.62 12.14
C PRO A 179 7.54 10.13 11.03
N VAL A 180 8.00 10.03 9.79
CA VAL A 180 7.27 10.46 8.60
C VAL A 180 6.90 9.27 7.73
N LEU A 181 5.66 9.19 7.28
CA LEU A 181 5.21 8.11 6.41
C LEU A 181 5.84 8.27 5.02
N MET A 182 6.54 7.24 4.58
CA MET A 182 7.23 7.20 3.29
C MET A 182 6.45 6.35 2.29
N ASP A 183 6.24 5.08 2.63
CA ASP A 183 5.67 4.11 1.71
C ASP A 183 4.50 3.36 2.36
N VAL A 184 3.48 3.09 1.54
CA VAL A 184 2.41 2.14 1.85
C VAL A 184 2.30 1.15 0.70
N LEU A 185 2.40 -0.14 1.03
CA LEU A 185 2.10 -1.25 0.13
C LEU A 185 0.89 -2.00 0.67
N LEU A 186 -0.11 -2.16 -0.19
CA LEU A 186 -1.27 -2.99 0.06
C LEU A 186 -1.28 -4.10 -0.99
N SER A 187 -1.41 -5.36 -0.57
CA SER A 187 -1.46 -6.51 -1.48
C SER A 187 -2.53 -7.49 -1.08
N ARG A 188 -3.39 -7.87 -2.05
CA ARG A 188 -4.33 -8.97 -1.84
C ARG A 188 -3.56 -10.25 -1.62
N ASP A 189 -3.97 -10.99 -0.60
CA ASP A 189 -3.49 -12.35 -0.39
C ASP A 189 -4.37 -13.32 -1.19
N TYR A 190 -3.82 -13.78 -2.32
CA TYR A 190 -4.42 -14.83 -3.14
C TYR A 190 -3.97 -16.24 -2.74
N SER A 191 -3.03 -16.39 -1.79
CA SER A 191 -2.46 -17.70 -1.43
C SER A 191 -3.51 -18.64 -0.81
N GLY A 192 -4.52 -18.10 -0.12
CA GLY A 192 -5.67 -18.85 0.38
C GLY A 192 -6.71 -19.22 -0.68
N LEU A 193 -6.67 -18.59 -1.85
CA LEU A 193 -7.61 -18.81 -2.97
C LEU A 193 -7.04 -19.74 -4.04
N ILE A 194 -5.75 -20.05 -3.95
CA ILE A 194 -5.11 -21.04 -4.81
C ILE A 194 -5.36 -22.42 -4.17
N PRO A 195 -6.23 -23.31 -4.69
CA PRO A 195 -6.27 -24.70 -4.29
C PRO A 195 -4.86 -25.25 -4.18
N LYS A 196 -4.49 -25.60 -2.94
CA LYS A 196 -3.32 -26.42 -2.68
C LYS A 196 -3.44 -27.62 -3.59
N GLN A 197 -2.46 -27.83 -4.46
CA GLN A 197 -2.38 -29.05 -5.25
C GLN A 197 -2.60 -30.22 -4.29
N ARG A 198 -3.70 -30.95 -4.52
CA ARG A 198 -3.99 -32.20 -3.84
C ARG A 198 -3.00 -33.26 -4.31
#